data_AF-X1F4Z0-F1
#
_entry.id   AF-X1F4Z0-F1
#
_cell.length_a   1.000
_cell.length_b   1.000
_cell.length_c   1.000
_cell.angle_alpha   90.00
_cell.angle_beta   90.00
_cell.angle_gamma   90.00
#
_symmetry.space_group_name_H-M   'P 1'
#
loop_
_entity.id
_entity.type
_entity.pdbx_description
1 polymer ?
#
loop_
_entity_poly.entity_id
_entity_poly.type
_entity_poly.pdbx_seq_one_letter_code
_entity_poly.pdbx_strand_id
1 'polypeptide(L)'
;MNIVNSALEYGLPMEDLYLDPVVLPVAVLQEQVFNCIDALKIFKQLKELMALPDEPRTIVGLSNVSQSSPPELKSLLNRTYLLILLSNGLDSAIVDPLDKELMNAIKTYNILTNKILYAHSYLGR
;
A
#
# COMPACT_ATOMS: atom_id res chain seq x y z
N MET A 1 20.65 -3.39 4.68
CA MET A 1 19.28 -3.70 4.24
C MET A 1 19.25 -5.20 4.02
N ASN A 2 18.96 -5.96 5.09
CA ASN A 2 19.38 -7.37 5.16
C ASN A 2 18.36 -8.34 4.55
N ILE A 3 17.08 -7.96 4.47
CA ILE A 3 16.00 -8.86 4.05
C ILE A 3 16.15 -9.30 2.59
N VAL A 4 16.34 -8.34 1.67
CA VAL A 4 16.44 -8.63 0.23
C VAL A 4 17.70 -9.44 -0.09
N ASN A 5 18.84 -9.08 0.51
CA ASN A 5 20.08 -9.84 0.33
C ASN A 5 19.94 -11.27 0.86
N SER A 6 19.37 -11.46 2.06
CA SER A 6 19.14 -12.81 2.58
C SER A 6 18.17 -13.59 1.68
N ALA A 7 17.09 -12.99 1.19
CA ALA A 7 16.17 -13.65 0.26
C ALA A 7 16.91 -14.16 -1.00
N LEU A 8 17.80 -13.34 -1.58
CA LEU A 8 18.63 -13.75 -2.72
C LEU A 8 19.61 -14.88 -2.37
N GLU A 9 20.28 -14.80 -1.22
CA GLU A 9 21.24 -15.82 -0.74
C GLU A 9 20.58 -17.19 -0.56
N TYR A 10 19.33 -17.23 -0.10
CA TYR A 10 18.56 -18.46 0.05
C TYR A 10 17.79 -18.87 -1.22
N GLY A 11 17.95 -18.14 -2.33
CA GLY A 11 17.31 -18.46 -3.60
C GLY A 11 15.79 -18.23 -3.61
N LEU A 12 15.27 -17.35 -2.74
CA LEU A 12 13.86 -16.96 -2.77
C LEU A 12 13.61 -16.07 -4.01
N PRO A 13 12.62 -16.41 -4.85
CA PRO A 13 12.21 -15.53 -5.95
C PRO A 13 11.76 -14.15 -5.44
N MET A 14 12.18 -13.07 -6.10
CA MET A 14 11.79 -11.71 -5.69
C MET A 14 10.28 -11.45 -5.85
N GLU A 15 9.61 -12.16 -6.75
CA GLU A 15 8.15 -12.13 -6.92
C GLU A 15 7.37 -12.63 -5.70
N ASP A 16 7.98 -13.51 -4.90
CA ASP A 16 7.39 -14.06 -3.67
C ASP A 16 7.69 -13.18 -2.44
N LEU A 17 8.54 -12.17 -2.59
CA LEU A 17 8.93 -11.27 -1.51
C LEU A 17 8.06 -10.01 -1.50
N TYR A 18 7.42 -9.76 -0.37
CA TYR A 18 6.66 -8.55 -0.10
C TYR A 18 7.33 -7.74 1.02
N LEU A 19 7.70 -6.50 0.73
CA LEU A 19 8.29 -5.58 1.69
C LEU A 19 7.20 -4.74 2.36
N ASP A 20 7.13 -4.79 3.69
CA ASP A 20 6.21 -3.99 4.50
C ASP A 20 6.97 -2.88 5.24
N PRO A 21 6.69 -1.58 4.96
CA PRO A 21 7.31 -0.46 5.67
C PRO A 21 6.74 -0.24 7.08
N VAL A 22 5.78 -1.05 7.51
CA VAL A 22 5.10 -1.05 8.81
C VAL A 22 4.35 0.24 9.08
N VAL A 23 3.06 0.22 8.76
CA VAL A 23 2.14 1.33 9.07
C VAL A 23 1.92 1.45 10.57
N LEU A 24 1.98 2.68 11.09
CA LEU A 24 1.81 3.02 12.50
C LEU A 24 0.53 3.83 12.75
N PRO A 25 -0.04 3.76 13.98
CA PRO A 25 -1.30 4.45 14.28
C PRO A 25 -1.17 5.97 14.30
N VAL A 26 -1.99 6.66 13.50
CA VAL A 26 -2.00 8.13 13.42
C VAL A 26 -2.37 8.79 14.75
N ALA A 27 -3.21 8.13 15.55
CA ALA A 27 -3.65 8.65 16.84
C ALA A 27 -2.52 8.77 17.88
N VAL A 28 -1.41 8.06 17.67
CA VAL A 28 -0.28 8.01 18.61
C VAL A 28 1.00 8.57 17.98
N LEU A 29 1.23 8.27 16.69
CA LEU A 29 2.49 8.55 15.98
C LEU A 29 2.22 9.28 14.65
N GLN A 30 1.49 10.39 14.70
CA GLN A 30 1.04 11.13 13.52
C GLN A 30 2.17 11.51 12.55
N GLU A 31 3.32 11.95 13.06
CA GLU A 31 4.47 12.33 12.22
C GLU A 31 5.05 11.12 11.46
N GLN A 32 4.92 9.92 12.01
CA GLN A 32 5.49 8.70 11.42
C GLN A 32 4.63 8.12 10.29
N VAL A 33 3.44 8.67 10.05
CA VAL A 33 2.59 8.30 8.92
C VAL A 33 3.30 8.57 7.57
N PHE A 34 4.20 9.54 7.52
CA PHE A 34 5.01 9.84 6.33
C PHE A 34 6.17 8.85 6.12
N ASN A 35 6.60 8.12 7.16
CA ASN A 35 7.72 7.18 7.05
C ASN A 35 7.46 6.07 6.04
N CYS A 36 6.20 5.61 5.93
CA CYS A 36 5.83 4.63 4.91
C CYS A 36 6.01 5.18 3.49
N ILE A 37 5.72 6.46 3.26
CA ILE A 37 5.90 7.09 1.95
C ILE A 37 7.38 7.14 1.59
N ASP A 38 8.24 7.51 2.54
CA ASP A 38 9.68 7.56 2.31
C ASP A 38 10.29 6.16 2.13
N ALA A 39 9.80 5.17 2.87
CA ALA A 39 10.19 3.77 2.67
C ALA A 39 9.79 3.26 1.27
N LEU A 40 8.59 3.58 0.78
CA LEU A 40 8.16 3.22 -0.59
C LEU A 40 9.07 3.84 -1.66
N LYS A 41 9.52 5.09 -1.48
CA LYS A 41 10.51 5.71 -2.39
C LYS A 41 11.84 4.97 -2.38
N ILE A 42 12.32 4.57 -1.18
CA ILE A 42 13.55 3.79 -1.03
C ILE A 42 13.41 2.43 -1.70
N PHE A 43 12.27 1.75 -1.52
CA PHE A 43 12.01 0.46 -2.16
C PHE A 43 11.98 0.61 -3.69
N LYS A 44 11.37 1.66 -4.22
CA LYS A 44 11.43 1.95 -5.66
C LYS A 44 12.87 2.09 -6.17
N GLN A 45 13.72 2.83 -5.47
CA GLN A 45 15.14 2.95 -5.84
C GLN A 45 15.86 1.61 -5.80
N LEU A 46 15.55 0.77 -4.80
CA LEU A 46 16.11 -0.58 -4.69
C LEU A 46 15.72 -1.45 -5.90
N LYS A 47 14.44 -1.44 -6.28
CA LYS A 47 13.92 -2.15 -7.47
C LYS A 47 14.66 -1.73 -8.74
N GLU A 48 14.87 -0.42 -8.93
CA GLU A 48 15.61 0.14 -10.06
C GLU A 48 17.08 -0.32 -10.08
N LEU A 49 17.76 -0.30 -8.92
CA LEU A 49 19.15 -0.78 -8.80
C LEU A 49 19.31 -2.28 -9.09
N MET A 50 18.28 -3.07 -8.79
CA MET A 50 18.25 -4.50 -9.06
C MET A 50 17.80 -4.83 -10.49
N ALA A 51 17.43 -3.84 -11.30
CA ALA A 51 16.80 -4.00 -12.61
C ALA A 51 15.53 -4.89 -12.58
N LEU A 52 14.79 -4.82 -11.47
CA LEU A 52 13.54 -5.55 -11.23
C LEU A 52 12.43 -4.54 -10.92
N PRO A 53 11.79 -3.91 -11.94
CA PRO A 53 10.90 -2.78 -11.71
C PRO A 53 9.62 -3.15 -10.91
N ASP A 54 9.16 -4.39 -11.03
CA ASP A 54 7.92 -4.87 -10.42
C ASP A 54 8.15 -5.63 -9.10
N GLU A 55 9.42 -5.92 -8.76
CA GLU A 55 9.80 -6.88 -7.71
C GLU A 55 10.99 -6.39 -6.87
N PRO A 56 11.03 -6.65 -5.56
CA PRO A 56 9.97 -7.25 -4.75
C PRO A 56 8.75 -6.33 -4.64
N ARG A 57 7.56 -6.90 -4.40
CA ARG A 57 6.34 -6.11 -4.21
C ARG A 57 6.32 -5.48 -2.82
N THR A 58 5.43 -4.51 -2.63
CA THR A 58 5.20 -3.84 -1.35
C THR A 58 3.81 -4.16 -0.82
N ILE A 59 3.69 -4.31 0.50
CA ILE A 59 2.42 -4.56 1.18
C ILE A 59 2.33 -3.74 2.46
N VAL A 60 1.12 -3.43 2.91
CA VAL A 60 0.87 -2.86 4.24
C VAL A 60 -0.37 -3.45 4.89
N GLY A 61 -0.34 -3.56 6.22
CA GLY A 61 -1.55 -3.72 7.04
C GLY A 61 -2.29 -2.37 7.21
N LEU A 62 -3.30 -2.11 6.39
CA LEU A 62 -3.91 -0.76 6.30
C LEU A 62 -4.56 -0.32 7.61
N SER A 63 -5.25 -1.23 8.31
CA SER A 63 -5.99 -0.91 9.54
C SER A 63 -5.13 -0.37 10.68
N ASN A 64 -3.81 -0.57 10.62
CA ASN A 64 -2.89 -0.06 11.63
C ASN A 64 -2.94 1.47 11.72
N VAL A 65 -3.15 2.18 10.60
CA VAL A 65 -3.15 3.65 10.59
C VAL A 65 -4.24 4.23 11.48
N SER A 66 -5.40 3.57 11.55
CA SER A 66 -6.57 4.03 12.32
C SER A 66 -6.75 3.31 13.66
N GLN A 67 -5.76 2.52 14.08
CA GLN A 67 -5.80 1.88 15.38
C GLN A 67 -5.89 2.95 16.48
N SER A 68 -6.69 2.67 17.51
CA SER A 68 -7.02 3.61 18.60
C SER A 68 -7.77 4.88 18.20
N SER A 69 -8.08 5.10 16.91
CA SER A 69 -8.99 6.17 16.49
C SER A 69 -10.47 5.81 16.76
N PRO A 70 -11.35 6.81 16.93
CA PRO A 70 -12.79 6.60 17.02
C PRO A 70 -13.34 5.73 15.87
N PRO A 71 -14.24 4.77 16.13
CA PRO A 71 -14.76 3.84 15.12
C PRO A 71 -15.27 4.51 13.84
N GLU A 72 -15.98 5.62 13.98
CA GLU A 72 -16.55 6.42 12.90
C GLU A 72 -15.51 7.05 11.96
N LEU A 73 -14.27 7.23 12.42
CA LEU A 73 -13.17 7.79 11.64
C LEU A 73 -12.34 6.73 10.90
N LYS A 74 -12.42 5.46 11.31
CA LYS A 74 -11.50 4.41 10.82
C LYS A 74 -11.60 4.19 9.31
N SER A 75 -12.82 4.06 8.78
CA SER A 75 -13.04 3.89 7.34
C SER A 75 -12.45 5.06 6.53
N LEU A 76 -12.67 6.30 7.00
CA LEU A 76 -12.16 7.49 6.34
C LEU A 76 -10.63 7.56 6.36
N LEU A 77 -10.01 7.31 7.53
CA LEU A 77 -8.56 7.29 7.70
C LEU A 77 -7.91 6.21 6.83
N ASN A 78 -8.40 4.98 6.90
CA ASN A 78 -7.90 3.85 6.12
C ASN A 78 -7.99 4.14 4.62
N ARG A 79 -9.16 4.56 4.12
CA ARG A 79 -9.37 4.84 2.69
C ARG A 79 -8.49 5.97 2.19
N THR A 80 -8.39 7.06 2.94
CA THR A 80 -7.58 8.21 2.55
C THR A 80 -6.10 7.83 2.51
N TYR A 81 -5.63 7.13 3.55
CA TYR A 81 -4.24 6.73 3.64
C TYR A 81 -3.86 5.70 2.56
N LEU A 82 -4.74 4.76 2.23
CA LEU A 82 -4.52 3.83 1.13
C LEU A 82 -4.27 4.57 -0.19
N LEU A 83 -5.09 5.57 -0.53
CA LEU A 83 -4.91 6.36 -1.75
C LEU A 83 -3.59 7.13 -1.76
N ILE A 84 -3.16 7.65 -0.60
CA ILE A 84 -1.85 8.30 -0.45
C ILE A 84 -0.73 7.29 -0.75
N LEU A 85 -0.76 6.10 -0.14
CA LEU A 85 0.28 5.08 -0.33
C LEU A 85 0.30 4.53 -1.77
N LEU A 86 -0.87 4.23 -2.35
CA LEU A 86 -0.97 3.79 -3.74
C LEU A 86 -0.38 4.82 -4.71
N SER A 87 -0.63 6.10 -4.47
CA SER A 87 -0.05 7.19 -5.29
C SER A 87 1.46 7.34 -5.12
N ASN A 88 2.05 6.73 -4.09
CA ASN A 88 3.49 6.70 -3.82
C ASN A 88 4.14 5.34 -4.15
N GLY A 89 3.45 4.48 -4.89
CA GLY A 89 4.02 3.23 -5.41
C GLY A 89 3.81 2.00 -4.53
N LEU A 90 2.82 2.02 -3.63
CA LEU A 90 2.38 0.80 -2.94
C LEU A 90 1.75 -0.19 -3.94
N ASP A 91 2.15 -1.46 -3.86
CA ASP A 91 1.67 -2.52 -4.76
C ASP A 91 0.41 -3.22 -4.22
N SER A 92 0.33 -3.44 -2.91
CA SER A 92 -0.76 -4.18 -2.28
C SER A 92 -1.06 -3.71 -0.84
N ALA A 93 -2.24 -4.05 -0.33
CA ALA A 93 -2.63 -3.76 1.05
C ALA A 93 -3.55 -4.85 1.59
N ILE A 94 -3.37 -5.19 2.87
CA ILE A 94 -4.34 -5.97 3.64
C ILE A 94 -5.41 -5.01 4.13
N VAL A 95 -6.65 -5.21 3.69
CA VAL A 95 -7.77 -4.29 3.87
C VAL A 95 -9.02 -4.99 4.35
N ASP A 96 -10.01 -4.23 4.85
CA ASP A 96 -11.37 -4.73 5.06
C ASP A 96 -12.15 -4.69 3.73
N PRO A 97 -12.45 -5.85 3.10
CA PRO A 97 -13.17 -5.88 1.83
C PRO A 97 -14.67 -5.56 1.98
N LEU A 98 -15.21 -5.52 3.21
CA LEU A 98 -16.60 -5.20 3.48
C LEU A 98 -16.85 -3.68 3.58
N ASP A 99 -15.79 -2.87 3.69
CA ASP A 99 -15.88 -1.42 3.61
C ASP A 99 -16.15 -0.99 2.16
N LYS A 100 -17.42 -0.73 1.85
CA LYS A 100 -17.87 -0.34 0.51
C LYS A 100 -17.21 0.96 0.02
N GLU A 101 -16.97 1.91 0.91
CA GLU A 101 -16.35 3.19 0.52
C GLU A 101 -14.87 3.01 0.19
N LEU A 102 -14.17 2.20 0.98
CA LEU A 102 -12.80 1.78 0.68
C LEU A 102 -12.71 1.08 -0.68
N MET A 103 -13.59 0.10 -0.93
CA MET A 103 -13.61 -0.64 -2.19
C MET A 103 -13.98 0.25 -3.38
N ASN A 104 -14.90 1.20 -3.20
CA ASN A 104 -15.22 2.19 -4.24
C ASN A 104 -13.99 3.03 -4.56
N ALA A 105 -13.25 3.52 -3.56
CA ALA A 105 -12.03 4.29 -3.79
C ALA A 105 -10.94 3.50 -4.53
N ILE A 106 -10.75 2.21 -4.23
CA ILE A 106 -9.81 1.35 -4.97
C ILE A 106 -10.22 1.24 -6.44
N LYS A 107 -11.50 0.98 -6.71
CA LYS A 107 -12.02 0.91 -8.10
C LYS A 107 -11.82 2.23 -8.82
N THR A 108 -12.15 3.35 -8.18
CA THR A 108 -11.96 4.69 -8.74
C THR A 108 -10.48 4.99 -9.01
N TYR A 109 -9.60 4.65 -8.07
CA TYR A 109 -8.16 4.80 -8.24
C TYR A 109 -7.65 4.04 -9.47
N ASN A 110 -8.09 2.79 -9.66
CA ASN A 110 -7.68 1.97 -10.81
C ASN A 110 -8.09 2.59 -12.16
N ILE A 111 -9.27 3.22 -12.24
CA ILE A 111 -9.69 3.94 -13.44
C ILE A 111 -8.84 5.19 -13.65
N LEU A 112 -8.64 6.00 -12.60
CA LEU A 112 -7.88 7.25 -12.68
C LEU A 112 -6.39 7.04 -13.00
N THR A 113 -5.85 5.87 -12.65
CA THR A 113 -4.47 5.48 -12.94
C THR A 113 -4.33 4.60 -14.18
N ASN A 114 -5.39 4.49 -14.99
CA ASN A 114 -5.41 3.73 -16.24
C ASN A 114 -5.05 2.23 -16.07
N LYS A 115 -5.25 1.67 -14.87
CA LYS A 115 -5.14 0.23 -14.62
C LYS A 115 -6.35 -0.53 -15.16
N ILE A 116 -7.50 0.14 -15.24
CA ILE A 116 -8.75 -0.40 -15.78
C ILE A 116 -9.39 0.69 -16.68
N LEU A 117 -10.02 0.28 -17.79
CA LEU A 117 -10.74 1.19 -18.67
C LEU A 117 -12.01 1.75 -18.02
N TYR A 118 -12.30 3.03 -18.25
CA TYR A 118 -13.51 3.68 -17.78
C TYR A 118 -14.78 3.07 -18.42
N ALA A 119 -15.77 2.81 -17.59
CA ALA A 119 -17.16 2.57 -17.99
C ALA A 119 -18.08 3.25 -16.96
N HIS A 120 -19.25 3.74 -17.37
CA HIS A 120 -20.20 4.39 -16.45
C HIS A 120 -20.58 3.50 -15.25
N SER A 121 -20.57 2.17 -15.44
CA SER A 121 -20.89 1.15 -14.44
C SER A 121 -19.64 0.58 -13.73
N TYR A 122 -18.49 1.26 -13.72
CA TYR A 122 -17.24 0.71 -13.14
C TYR A 122 -17.33 0.34 -11.65
N LEU A 123 -18.32 0.88 -10.93
CA LEU A 123 -18.60 0.48 -9.54
C LEU A 123 -19.45 -0.80 -9.42
N GLY A 124 -20.04 -1.29 -10.51
CA GLY A 124 -20.96 -2.42 -10.56
C GLY A 124 -22.42 -2.03 -10.28
N ARG A 125 -22.82 -0.81 -10.68
CA ARG A 125 -24.19 -0.30 -10.61
C ARG A 125 -24.75 -0.07 -12.01
#